data_AF-A0AB39A6X0-F1
#
_entry.id   AF-A0AB39A6X0-F1
#
_cell.length_a   1.000
_cell.length_b   1.000
_cell.length_c   1.000
_cell.angle_alpha   90.00
_cell.angle_beta   90.00
_cell.angle_gamma   90.00
#
_symmetry.space_group_name_H-M   'P 1'
#
loop_
_entity.id
_entity.type
_entity.pdbx_description
1 polymer ?
#
loop_
_entity_poly.entity_id
_entity_poly.type
_entity_poly.pdbx_seq_one_letter_code
_entity_poly.pdbx_strand_id
1 'polypeptide(L)'
;MINLLLNILSVGAIISGILVITSKNPVISVLFLISVFLHTCGYLVLLGVGFIGISYLIVYVGAIAILFLFVVIMLNLQLQELSIVGKEYTQNLPLSLILGSVFLYEFTEILPFSFKDQSSFNITIIKEIIINFSLGVFNFINTKIISVIDFITKFTNKDYNNQNFITSQETINFNYINNNNTIYVAFNNMQVDENLENFIEIQSIAQIIYTNGIVWLILCSIILLLAIIAPITLTLNKQNKLYY
;
A
#
# COMPACT_ATOMS: atom_id res chain seq x y z
N MET A 1 2.17 -16.15 2.56
CA MET A 1 2.07 -15.69 1.15
C MET A 1 1.14 -14.48 1.02
N ILE A 2 -0.07 -14.49 1.59
CA ILE A 2 -1.01 -13.35 1.53
C ILE A 2 -0.40 -12.03 2.02
N ASN A 3 0.37 -12.07 3.13
CA ASN A 3 1.02 -10.87 3.68
C ASN A 3 2.03 -10.23 2.72
N LEU A 4 2.74 -11.05 1.94
CA LEU A 4 3.67 -10.55 0.92
C LEU A 4 2.91 -9.81 -0.18
N LEU A 5 1.75 -10.35 -0.58
CA LEU A 5 0.89 -9.73 -1.58
C LEU A 5 0.27 -8.42 -1.05
N LEU A 6 -0.19 -8.39 0.20
CA LEU A 6 -0.67 -7.16 0.85
C LEU A 6 0.42 -6.07 0.91
N ASN A 7 1.66 -6.45 1.26
CA ASN A 7 2.78 -5.53 1.33
C ASN A 7 3.16 -4.94 -0.04
N ILE A 8 3.20 -5.76 -1.11
CA ILE A 8 3.51 -5.24 -2.45
C ILE A 8 2.41 -4.31 -2.97
N LEU A 9 1.13 -4.57 -2.69
CA LEU A 9 0.05 -3.65 -3.05
C LEU A 9 0.13 -2.34 -2.24
N SER A 10 0.43 -2.41 -0.95
CA SER A 10 0.59 -1.20 -0.11
C SER A 10 1.76 -0.33 -0.56
N VAL A 11 2.91 -0.94 -0.84
CA VAL A 11 4.09 -0.22 -1.36
C VAL A 11 3.80 0.33 -2.75
N GLY A 12 3.12 -0.43 -3.62
CA GLY A 12 2.66 0.02 -4.93
C GLY A 12 1.73 1.23 -4.86
N ALA A 13 0.78 1.26 -3.91
CA ALA A 13 -0.11 2.38 -3.70
C ALA A 13 0.65 3.65 -3.28
N ILE A 14 1.62 3.53 -2.36
CA ILE A 14 2.45 4.66 -1.90
C ILE A 14 3.31 5.21 -3.04
N ILE A 15 3.97 4.32 -3.80
CA ILE A 15 4.79 4.71 -4.96
C ILE A 15 3.92 5.38 -6.02
N SER A 16 2.73 4.86 -6.28
CA SER A 16 1.83 5.48 -7.24
C SER A 16 1.35 6.85 -6.74
N GLY A 17 1.07 7.00 -5.44
CA GLY A 17 0.72 8.28 -4.82
C GLY A 17 1.82 9.34 -4.91
N ILE A 18 3.09 8.97 -4.69
CA ILE A 18 4.21 9.91 -4.89
C ILE A 18 4.34 10.31 -6.37
N LEU A 19 4.09 9.38 -7.29
CA LEU A 19 4.11 9.65 -8.74
C LEU A 19 2.97 10.58 -9.19
N VAL A 20 1.79 10.49 -8.57
CA VAL A 20 0.67 11.43 -8.82
C VAL A 20 1.09 12.88 -8.56
N ILE A 21 1.74 13.12 -7.42
CA ILE A 21 2.11 14.47 -6.95
C ILE A 21 3.35 14.99 -7.68
N THR A 22 4.27 14.11 -8.07
CA THR A 22 5.53 14.51 -8.72
C THR A 22 5.43 14.67 -10.25
N SER A 23 4.40 14.13 -10.90
CA SER A 23 4.23 14.21 -12.36
C SER A 23 3.92 15.63 -12.82
N LYS A 24 4.70 16.13 -13.80
CA LYS A 24 4.49 17.45 -14.43
C LYS A 24 3.36 17.46 -15.45
N ASN A 25 3.10 16.32 -16.10
CA ASN A 25 2.01 16.21 -17.05
C ASN A 25 0.73 15.81 -16.29
N PRO A 26 -0.33 16.62 -16.36
CA PRO A 26 -1.56 16.36 -15.61
C PRO A 26 -2.26 15.08 -16.06
N VAL A 27 -2.21 14.72 -17.35
CA VAL A 27 -2.78 13.46 -17.86
C VAL A 27 -2.07 12.25 -17.24
N ILE A 28 -0.74 12.30 -17.15
CA ILE A 28 0.06 11.23 -16.52
C ILE A 28 -0.20 11.19 -15.01
N SER A 29 -0.39 12.34 -14.35
CA SER A 29 -0.78 12.38 -12.93
C SER A 29 -2.10 11.65 -12.69
N VAL A 30 -3.14 11.86 -13.52
CA VAL A 30 -4.42 11.14 -13.39
C VAL A 30 -4.27 9.64 -13.62
N LEU A 31 -3.42 9.21 -14.56
CA LEU A 31 -3.17 7.79 -14.79
C LEU A 31 -2.57 7.11 -13.55
N PHE A 32 -1.63 7.77 -12.87
CA PHE A 32 -1.12 7.28 -11.59
C PHE A 32 -2.20 7.29 -10.50
N LEU A 33 -3.13 8.26 -10.50
CA LEU A 33 -4.24 8.27 -9.53
C LEU A 33 -5.13 7.03 -9.69
N ILE A 34 -5.42 6.65 -10.94
CA ILE A 34 -6.14 5.41 -11.26
C ILE A 34 -5.37 4.18 -10.74
N SER A 35 -4.04 4.16 -10.90
CA SER A 35 -3.18 3.09 -10.37
C SER A 35 -3.23 3.00 -8.84
N VAL A 36 -3.22 4.12 -8.11
CA VAL A 36 -3.39 4.14 -6.64
C VAL A 36 -4.70 3.45 -6.26
N PHE A 37 -5.81 3.83 -6.90
CA PHE A 37 -7.12 3.25 -6.58
C PHE A 37 -7.23 1.77 -6.92
N LEU A 38 -6.55 1.30 -7.97
CA LEU A 38 -6.48 -0.14 -8.28
C LEU A 38 -5.68 -0.91 -7.21
N HIS A 39 -4.56 -0.37 -6.74
CA HIS A 39 -3.80 -0.99 -5.64
C HIS A 39 -4.61 -0.99 -4.33
N THR A 40 -5.32 0.08 -3.99
CA THR A 40 -6.18 0.15 -2.80
C THR A 40 -7.37 -0.81 -2.91
N CYS A 41 -8.03 -0.91 -4.06
CA CYS A 41 -9.09 -1.88 -4.30
C CYS A 41 -8.59 -3.31 -4.11
N GLY A 42 -7.46 -3.65 -4.74
CA GLY A 42 -6.84 -4.97 -4.57
C GLY A 42 -6.52 -5.24 -3.10
N TYR A 43 -5.98 -4.26 -2.38
CA TYR A 43 -5.66 -4.38 -0.97
C TYR A 43 -6.91 -4.67 -0.11
N LEU A 44 -8.02 -3.96 -0.34
CA LEU A 44 -9.29 -4.15 0.37
C LEU A 44 -9.92 -5.52 0.10
N VAL A 45 -9.93 -5.96 -1.16
CA VAL A 45 -10.46 -7.28 -1.54
C VAL A 45 -9.63 -8.40 -0.88
N LEU A 46 -8.32 -8.24 -0.82
CA LEU A 46 -7.42 -9.21 -0.17
C LEU A 46 -7.50 -9.23 1.36
N LEU A 47 -7.93 -8.13 1.98
CA LEU A 47 -8.25 -8.10 3.41
C LEU A 47 -9.56 -8.83 3.76
N GLY A 48 -10.34 -9.26 2.77
CA GLY A 48 -11.63 -9.91 2.99
C GLY A 48 -12.78 -8.92 3.15
N VAL A 49 -12.64 -7.68 2.65
CA VAL A 49 -13.73 -6.71 2.51
C VAL A 49 -14.06 -6.55 1.02
N GLY A 50 -14.68 -7.58 0.46
CA GLY A 50 -14.94 -7.69 -0.98
C GLY A 50 -15.89 -6.63 -1.52
N PHE A 51 -17.00 -6.35 -0.81
CA PHE A 51 -17.99 -5.39 -1.28
C PHE A 51 -17.43 -3.97 -1.35
N ILE A 52 -16.75 -3.52 -0.29
CA ILE A 52 -16.16 -2.18 -0.25
C ILE A 52 -15.05 -2.05 -1.30
N GLY A 53 -14.25 -3.10 -1.50
CA GLY A 53 -13.18 -3.12 -2.49
C GLY A 53 -13.71 -2.97 -3.92
N ILE A 54 -14.69 -3.79 -4.30
CA ILE A 54 -15.31 -3.72 -5.63
C ILE A 54 -16.07 -2.40 -5.83
N SER A 55 -16.75 -1.90 -4.81
CA SER A 55 -17.39 -0.58 -4.84
C SER A 55 -16.37 0.54 -5.08
N TYR A 56 -15.19 0.43 -4.47
CA TYR A 56 -14.08 1.38 -4.68
C TYR A 56 -13.64 1.42 -6.15
N LEU A 57 -13.55 0.26 -6.80
CA LEU A 57 -13.24 0.17 -8.23
C LEU A 57 -14.34 0.80 -9.10
N ILE A 58 -15.61 0.49 -8.86
CA ILE A 58 -16.70 1.00 -9.71
C ILE A 58 -16.86 2.51 -9.57
N VAL A 59 -16.87 3.04 -8.34
CA VAL A 59 -17.17 4.46 -8.09
C VAL A 59 -15.94 5.33 -8.29
N TYR A 60 -14.80 4.99 -7.66
CA TYR A 60 -13.62 5.85 -7.72
C TYR A 60 -12.83 5.69 -9.02
N VAL A 61 -12.53 4.45 -9.44
CA VAL A 61 -11.84 4.23 -10.73
C VAL A 61 -12.82 4.44 -11.90
N GLY A 62 -13.99 3.84 -11.85
CA GLY A 62 -14.93 3.81 -12.98
C GLY A 62 -15.61 5.16 -13.28
N ALA A 63 -16.01 5.92 -12.26
CA ALA A 63 -16.70 7.19 -12.47
C ALA A 63 -15.79 8.40 -12.23
N ILE A 64 -15.26 8.55 -11.02
CA ILE A 64 -14.63 9.80 -10.57
C ILE A 64 -13.29 10.04 -11.30
N ALA A 65 -12.39 9.07 -11.32
CA ALA A 65 -11.07 9.23 -11.92
C ALA A 65 -11.11 9.36 -13.45
N ILE A 66 -12.01 8.62 -14.12
CA ILE A 66 -12.21 8.71 -15.57
C ILE A 66 -12.85 10.05 -15.96
N LEU A 67 -13.80 10.57 -15.16
CA LEU A 67 -14.34 11.92 -15.36
C LEU A 67 -13.22 12.96 -15.25
N PHE A 68 -12.35 12.84 -14.24
CA PHE A 68 -11.21 13.73 -14.09
C PHE A 68 -10.25 13.65 -15.29
N LEU A 69 -10.01 12.46 -15.84
CA LEU A 69 -9.22 12.27 -17.06
C LEU A 69 -9.82 13.02 -18.25
N PHE A 70 -11.14 12.91 -18.46
CA PHE A 70 -11.83 13.63 -19.53
C PHE A 70 -11.69 15.15 -19.37
N VAL A 71 -11.91 15.67 -18.16
CA VAL A 71 -11.80 17.10 -17.87
C VAL A 71 -10.39 17.61 -18.14
N VAL A 72 -9.36 16.87 -17.70
CA VAL A 72 -7.96 17.26 -17.91
C VAL A 72 -7.56 17.23 -19.39
N ILE A 73 -8.11 16.30 -20.19
CA ILE A 73 -7.83 16.26 -21.64
C ILE A 73 -8.53 17.41 -22.38
N MET A 74 -9.75 17.77 -21.98
CA MET A 74 -10.48 18.90 -22.57
C MET A 74 -9.83 20.24 -22.22
N LEU A 75 -9.20 20.34 -21.05
CA LEU A 75 -8.41 21.49 -20.66
C LEU A 75 -7.06 21.48 -21.39
N ASN A 76 -6.90 22.37 -22.36
CA ASN A 76 -5.62 22.57 -23.05
C ASN A 76 -4.63 23.32 -22.14
N LEU A 77 -3.97 22.58 -21.24
CA LEU A 77 -2.99 23.13 -20.29
C LEU A 77 -1.63 23.32 -20.99
N GLN A 78 -1.18 24.57 -21.15
CA GLN A 78 0.11 24.88 -21.75
C GLN A 78 1.25 24.57 -20.77
N LEU A 79 2.06 23.56 -21.08
CA LEU A 79 3.14 23.07 -20.21
C LEU A 79 4.28 24.11 -20.02
N GLN A 80 4.42 25.08 -20.93
CA GLN A 80 5.45 26.13 -20.85
C GLN A 80 5.20 27.15 -19.74
N GLU A 81 3.97 27.68 -19.60
CA GLU A 81 3.65 28.70 -18.58
C GLU A 81 3.71 28.12 -17.15
N LEU A 82 3.34 26.85 -16.97
CA LEU A 82 3.43 26.13 -15.70
C LEU A 82 4.87 25.98 -15.19
N SER A 83 5.86 25.92 -16.08
CA SER A 83 7.26 25.72 -15.70
C SER A 83 7.93 26.99 -15.15
N ILE A 84 7.53 28.17 -15.65
CA ILE A 84 8.07 29.47 -15.25
C ILE A 84 7.47 29.88 -13.90
N VAL A 85 6.14 29.74 -13.77
CA VAL A 85 5.43 29.98 -12.51
C VAL A 85 5.85 28.94 -11.45
N GLY A 86 5.94 27.65 -11.81
CA GLY A 86 6.28 26.58 -10.88
C GLY A 86 7.65 26.73 -10.20
N LYS A 87 8.61 27.41 -10.82
CA LYS A 87 9.94 27.63 -10.23
C LYS A 87 9.88 28.49 -8.97
N GLU A 88 9.00 29.50 -8.94
CA GLU A 88 8.76 30.34 -7.76
C GLU A 88 8.05 29.57 -6.64
N TYR A 89 7.12 28.66 -6.99
CA TYR A 89 6.43 27.82 -6.00
C TYR A 89 7.30 26.68 -5.44
N THR A 90 8.24 26.13 -6.23
CA THR A 90 9.15 25.07 -5.74
C THR A 90 10.10 25.54 -4.64
N GLN A 91 10.32 26.85 -4.50
CA GLN A 91 11.17 27.41 -3.44
C GLN A 91 10.60 27.16 -2.04
N ASN A 92 9.28 27.03 -1.90
CA ASN A 92 8.60 26.79 -0.63
C ASN A 92 8.36 25.31 -0.33
N LEU A 93 8.78 24.40 -1.23
CA LEU A 93 8.69 22.96 -1.03
C LEU A 93 9.39 22.47 0.26
N PRO A 94 10.64 22.89 0.60
CA PRO A 94 11.26 22.46 1.85
C PRO A 94 10.45 22.92 3.08
N LEU A 95 9.84 24.10 3.02
CA LEU A 95 8.99 24.59 4.12
C LEU A 95 7.70 23.77 4.26
N SER A 96 7.05 23.44 3.13
CA SER A 96 5.87 22.56 3.12
C SER A 96 6.20 21.15 3.65
N LEU A 97 7.40 20.63 3.37
CA LEU A 97 7.83 19.33 3.86
C LEU A 97 8.09 19.34 5.37
N ILE A 98 8.72 20.40 5.89
CA ILE A 98 8.89 20.58 7.34
C ILE A 98 7.53 20.65 8.03
N LEU A 99 6.62 21.49 7.52
CA LEU A 99 5.28 21.65 8.10
C LEU A 99 4.47 20.35 8.03
N GLY A 100 4.51 19.67 6.88
CA GLY A 100 3.85 18.37 6.70
C GLY A 100 4.41 17.29 7.63
N SER A 101 5.72 17.27 7.88
CA SER A 101 6.34 16.32 8.79
C SER A 101 5.94 16.56 10.26
N VAL A 102 5.82 17.82 10.68
CA VAL A 102 5.33 18.17 12.04
C VAL A 102 3.87 17.72 12.20
N PHE A 103 3.02 18.01 11.20
CA PHE A 103 1.63 17.56 11.21
C PHE A 103 1.50 16.03 11.24
N LEU A 104 2.32 15.31 10.46
CA LEU A 104 2.32 13.85 10.49
C LEU A 104 2.76 13.29 11.85
N TYR A 105 3.72 13.93 12.52
CA TYR A 105 4.15 13.54 13.86
C TYR A 105 3.00 13.65 14.87
N GLU A 106 2.31 14.79 14.90
CA GLU A 106 1.12 14.99 15.76
C GLU A 106 0.02 13.99 15.44
N PHE A 107 -0.22 13.72 14.16
CA PHE A 107 -1.23 12.75 13.72
C PHE A 107 -0.92 11.33 14.20
N THR A 108 0.36 10.92 14.23
CA THR A 108 0.74 9.59 14.73
C THR A 108 0.59 9.45 16.24
N GLU A 109 0.82 10.50 17.01
CA GLU A 109 0.64 10.47 18.48
C GLU A 109 -0.83 10.45 18.88
N ILE A 110 -1.71 11.09 18.10
CA ILE A 110 -3.14 11.17 18.43
C ILE A 110 -3.89 9.87 18.14
N LEU A 111 -3.38 9.05 17.21
CA LEU A 111 -4.02 7.80 16.86
C LEU A 111 -3.66 6.71 17.88
N PRO A 112 -4.65 5.95 18.40
CA PRO A 112 -4.42 4.85 19.33
C PRO A 112 -3.86 3.63 18.56
N PHE A 113 -2.70 3.79 17.93
CA PHE A 113 -1.95 2.68 17.38
C PHE A 113 -1.29 1.95 18.54
N SER A 114 -1.95 0.89 19.01
CA SER A 114 -1.26 -0.13 19.79
C SER A 114 -0.30 -0.86 18.85
N PHE A 115 0.88 -0.29 18.61
CA PHE A 115 2.00 -1.02 18.03
C PHE A 115 2.32 -2.16 18.98
N LYS A 116 1.74 -3.33 18.71
CA LYS A 116 2.09 -4.56 19.39
C LYS A 116 3.58 -4.76 19.16
N ASP A 117 4.36 -4.64 20.23
CA ASP A 117 5.80 -4.79 20.32
C ASP A 117 6.47 -5.42 19.10
N GLN A 118 6.90 -4.58 18.17
CA GLN A 118 8.10 -4.85 17.37
C GLN A 118 8.87 -3.56 17.27
N SER A 119 9.85 -3.45 18.17
CA SER A 119 11.05 -2.63 18.10
C SER A 119 10.87 -1.29 17.38
N SER A 120 10.88 -0.22 18.18
CA SER A 120 11.49 1.07 17.86
C SER A 120 12.17 1.08 16.49
N PHE A 121 11.75 1.97 15.57
CA PHE A 121 12.46 2.28 14.32
C PHE A 121 13.96 2.45 14.61
N ASN A 122 14.68 1.34 14.57
CA ASN A 122 16.04 1.25 15.03
C ASN A 122 16.85 1.45 13.76
N ILE A 123 17.57 2.57 13.70
CA ILE A 123 18.62 2.82 12.71
C ILE A 123 19.59 1.62 12.61
N THR A 124 19.64 0.77 13.64
CA THR A 124 20.29 -0.54 13.68
C THR A 124 19.80 -1.53 12.61
N ILE A 125 18.50 -1.61 12.27
CA ILE A 125 17.98 -2.53 11.24
C ILE A 125 18.46 -2.12 9.84
N ILE A 126 18.45 -0.80 9.55
CA ILE A 126 18.98 -0.28 8.29
C ILE A 126 20.50 -0.52 8.24
N LYS A 127 21.22 -0.32 9.35
CA LYS A 127 22.64 -0.67 9.46
C LYS A 127 22.89 -2.16 9.28
N GLU A 128 22.09 -3.05 9.88
CA GLU A 128 22.20 -4.50 9.72
C GLU A 128 21.93 -4.95 8.28
N ILE A 129 20.92 -4.39 7.62
CA ILE A 129 20.63 -4.68 6.20
C ILE A 129 21.81 -4.25 5.33
N ILE A 130 22.37 -3.05 5.55
CA ILE A 130 23.52 -2.55 4.79
C ILE A 130 24.78 -3.39 5.07
N ILE A 131 25.05 -3.73 6.34
CA ILE A 131 26.21 -4.52 6.75
C ILE A 131 26.09 -5.95 6.21
N ASN A 132 24.92 -6.58 6.30
CA ASN A 132 24.68 -7.94 5.79
C ASN A 132 24.71 -7.99 4.26
N PHE A 133 24.23 -6.95 3.58
CA PHE A 133 24.39 -6.85 2.12
C PHE A 133 25.86 -6.68 1.73
N SER A 134 26.62 -5.85 2.45
CA SER A 134 28.06 -5.66 2.23
C SER A 134 28.85 -6.95 2.50
N LEU A 135 28.58 -7.66 3.60
CA LEU A 135 29.19 -8.94 3.93
C LEU A 135 28.78 -10.05 2.94
N GLY A 136 27.53 -10.06 2.48
CA GLY A 136 27.04 -11.01 1.47
C GLY A 136 27.74 -10.84 0.12
N VAL A 137 27.90 -9.59 -0.33
CA VAL A 137 28.66 -9.27 -1.56
C VAL A 137 30.14 -9.59 -1.37
N PHE A 138 30.72 -9.26 -0.22
CA PHE A 138 32.14 -9.55 0.06
C PHE A 138 32.42 -11.06 0.09
N ASN A 139 31.56 -11.86 0.75
CA ASN A 139 31.68 -13.32 0.75
C ASN A 139 31.46 -13.92 -0.64
N PHE A 140 30.52 -13.40 -1.43
CA PHE A 140 30.31 -13.86 -2.80
C PHE A 140 31.52 -13.59 -3.71
N ILE A 141 32.15 -12.42 -3.56
CA ILE A 141 33.38 -12.09 -4.29
C ILE A 141 34.53 -12.97 -3.82
N ASN A 142 34.68 -13.16 -2.50
CA ASN A 142 35.80 -13.92 -1.95
C ASN A 142 35.74 -15.40 -2.35
N THR A 143 34.55 -16.02 -2.29
CA THR A 143 34.33 -17.40 -2.75
C THR A 143 34.60 -17.58 -4.25
N LYS A 144 34.21 -16.61 -5.10
CA LYS A 144 34.57 -16.63 -6.52
C LYS A 144 36.07 -16.48 -6.74
N ILE A 145 36.75 -15.58 -6.03
CA ILE A 145 38.21 -15.40 -6.14
C ILE A 145 38.94 -16.68 -5.71
N ILE A 146 38.53 -17.30 -4.59
CA ILE A 146 39.09 -18.57 -4.13
C ILE A 146 38.90 -19.68 -5.17
N SER A 147 37.73 -19.77 -5.80
CA SER A 147 37.50 -20.75 -6.88
C SER A 147 38.39 -20.52 -8.12
N VAL A 148 38.72 -19.26 -8.42
CA VAL A 148 39.65 -18.90 -9.51
C VAL A 148 41.09 -19.23 -9.12
N ILE A 149 41.47 -18.99 -7.88
CA ILE A 149 42.80 -19.38 -7.36
C ILE A 149 42.94 -20.91 -7.40
N ASP A 150 41.93 -21.68 -6.96
CA ASP A 150 41.90 -23.14 -7.07
C ASP A 150 41.95 -23.64 -8.52
N PHE A 151 41.35 -22.92 -9.45
CA PHE A 151 41.45 -23.23 -10.88
C PHE A 151 42.86 -22.95 -11.43
N ILE A 152 43.48 -21.83 -11.04
CA ILE A 152 44.84 -21.47 -11.44
C ILE A 152 45.85 -22.46 -10.84
N THR A 153 45.73 -22.85 -9.56
CA THR A 153 46.63 -23.81 -8.91
C THR A 153 46.49 -25.20 -9.51
N LYS A 154 45.28 -25.62 -9.93
CA LYS A 154 45.07 -26.85 -10.73
C LYS A 154 45.73 -26.80 -12.11
N PHE A 155 45.83 -25.63 -12.74
CA PHE A 155 46.50 -25.46 -14.04
C PHE A 155 48.03 -25.41 -13.93
N THR A 156 48.56 -24.93 -12.79
CA THR A 156 50.01 -24.77 -12.59
C THR A 156 50.68 -25.95 -11.88
N ASN A 157 49.98 -26.66 -11.00
CA ASN A 157 50.49 -27.87 -10.34
C ASN A 157 49.67 -29.08 -10.76
N LYS A 158 50.20 -29.84 -11.73
CA LYS A 158 49.58 -31.12 -12.14
C LYS A 158 49.68 -32.19 -11.05
N ASP A 159 50.50 -32.04 -10.02
CA ASP A 159 50.71 -33.07 -9.01
C ASP A 159 50.89 -32.49 -7.61
N TYR A 160 49.81 -32.30 -6.84
CA TYR A 160 49.88 -32.39 -5.37
C TYR A 160 48.56 -32.93 -4.84
N ASN A 161 48.54 -34.26 -4.64
CA ASN A 161 47.59 -34.94 -3.78
C ASN A 161 47.72 -34.40 -2.35
N ASN A 162 46.57 -34.34 -1.67
CA ASN A 162 46.37 -34.11 -0.24
C ASN A 162 46.21 -32.66 0.23
N GLN A 163 44.98 -32.14 0.26
CA GLN A 163 44.52 -31.26 1.32
C GLN A 163 43.04 -31.50 1.66
N ASN A 164 42.82 -31.92 2.90
CA ASN A 164 41.53 -32.05 3.57
C ASN A 164 40.84 -30.69 3.65
N PHE A 165 39.80 -30.48 2.84
CA PHE A 165 38.81 -29.42 3.09
C PHE A 165 37.69 -30.00 3.95
N ILE A 166 37.83 -29.85 5.27
CA ILE A 166 36.79 -30.18 6.26
C ILE A 166 35.65 -29.18 6.10
N THR A 167 34.47 -29.68 5.71
CA THR A 167 33.19 -28.97 5.75
C THR A 167 32.31 -29.67 6.79
N SER A 168 32.36 -29.21 8.04
CA SER A 168 31.45 -29.67 9.10
C SER A 168 30.42 -28.60 9.39
N GLN A 169 29.23 -28.73 8.78
CA GLN A 169 28.00 -28.11 9.25
C GLN A 169 27.43 -28.99 10.38
N GLU A 170 27.58 -28.55 11.63
CA GLU A 170 26.84 -29.14 12.75
C GLU A 170 25.42 -28.58 12.80
N THR A 171 24.42 -29.45 12.65
CA THR A 171 23.01 -29.16 12.85
C THR A 171 22.68 -29.26 14.34
N ILE A 172 22.21 -28.15 14.92
CA ILE A 172 21.78 -28.07 16.32
C ILE A 172 20.46 -28.86 16.48
N ASN A 173 20.50 -29.89 17.31
CA ASN A 173 19.38 -30.77 17.67
C ASN A 173 18.59 -30.14 18.83
N PHE A 174 17.31 -29.80 18.64
CA PHE A 174 16.42 -29.31 19.70
C PHE A 174 15.40 -30.37 20.12
N ASN A 175 15.82 -31.24 21.03
CA ASN A 175 14.90 -32.01 21.87
C ASN A 175 14.56 -31.16 23.10
N TYR A 176 13.34 -30.60 23.15
CA TYR A 176 12.78 -30.03 24.37
C TYR A 176 11.40 -30.65 24.68
N ILE A 177 11.47 -31.61 25.61
CA ILE A 177 10.60 -31.76 26.79
C ILE A 177 9.11 -32.14 26.56
N ASN A 178 8.85 -33.43 26.80
CA ASN A 178 7.59 -33.97 27.31
C ASN A 178 7.09 -33.19 28.53
N ASN A 179 5.79 -32.88 28.60
CA ASN A 179 5.09 -32.80 29.88
C ASN A 179 3.65 -33.30 29.75
N ASN A 180 3.37 -34.37 30.50
CA ASN A 180 2.06 -34.93 30.78
C ASN A 180 1.18 -33.85 31.42
N ASN A 181 -0.06 -33.69 30.96
CA ASN A 181 -1.19 -33.33 31.80
C ASN A 181 -2.51 -33.75 31.11
N THR A 182 -3.20 -34.66 31.79
CA THR A 182 -4.54 -35.17 31.50
C THR A 182 -5.57 -34.04 31.45
N ILE A 183 -6.14 -33.77 30.26
CA ILE A 183 -7.28 -32.87 30.12
C ILE A 183 -8.56 -33.70 30.27
N TYR A 184 -9.28 -33.48 31.37
CA TYR A 184 -10.65 -33.96 31.54
C TYR A 184 -11.55 -33.16 30.59
N VAL A 185 -12.03 -33.79 29.51
CA VAL A 185 -13.04 -33.20 28.62
C VAL A 185 -14.41 -33.44 29.25
N ALA A 186 -14.88 -32.49 30.05
CA ALA A 186 -16.21 -32.49 30.62
C ALA A 186 -17.02 -31.30 30.11
N PHE A 187 -17.33 -31.27 28.81
CA PHE A 187 -18.55 -30.65 28.27
C PHE A 187 -18.93 -31.38 27.00
N ASN A 188 -19.95 -32.23 27.12
CA ASN A 188 -20.69 -32.75 25.99
C ASN A 188 -21.53 -31.57 25.48
N ASN A 189 -20.98 -30.74 24.59
CA ASN A 189 -21.76 -29.69 23.94
C ASN A 189 -22.75 -30.37 23.01
N MET A 190 -23.95 -30.62 23.55
CA MET A 190 -25.16 -30.67 22.76
C MET A 190 -25.22 -29.34 22.01
N GLN A 191 -24.81 -29.38 20.73
CA GLN A 191 -24.86 -28.27 19.80
C GLN A 191 -26.32 -27.81 19.68
N VAL A 192 -26.71 -26.83 20.48
CA VAL A 192 -27.92 -26.04 20.26
C VAL A 192 -27.42 -24.71 19.70
N ASP A 193 -27.46 -24.59 18.37
CA ASP A 193 -27.27 -23.39 17.56
C ASP A 193 -26.04 -22.50 17.85
N GLU A 194 -24.85 -23.01 17.52
CA GLU A 194 -23.66 -22.15 17.32
C GLU A 194 -23.44 -21.74 15.86
N ASN A 195 -24.27 -22.21 14.92
CA ASN A 195 -24.22 -21.73 13.54
C ASN A 195 -24.94 -20.39 13.42
N LEU A 196 -24.27 -19.33 13.93
CA LEU A 196 -24.57 -17.96 13.57
C LEU A 196 -24.61 -17.88 12.04
N GLU A 197 -25.75 -17.51 11.45
CA GLU A 197 -25.85 -17.39 9.99
C GLU A 197 -24.78 -16.39 9.51
N ASN A 198 -23.84 -16.88 8.69
CA ASN A 198 -22.82 -16.05 8.08
C ASN A 198 -23.48 -15.14 7.04
N PHE A 199 -23.86 -13.93 7.44
CA PHE A 199 -24.34 -12.92 6.51
C PHE A 199 -23.26 -12.55 5.51
N ILE A 200 -23.65 -12.44 4.23
CA ILE A 200 -22.81 -11.87 3.18
C ILE A 200 -22.54 -10.40 3.53
N GLU A 201 -21.34 -9.88 3.28
CA GLU A 201 -20.92 -8.51 3.64
C GLU A 201 -21.97 -7.44 3.27
N ILE A 202 -22.57 -7.56 2.09
CA ILE A 202 -23.59 -6.64 1.56
C ILE A 202 -24.84 -6.63 2.45
N GLN A 203 -25.27 -7.80 2.90
CA GLN A 203 -26.43 -7.95 3.76
C GLN A 203 -26.17 -7.35 5.14
N SER A 204 -24.98 -7.59 5.70
CA SER A 204 -24.54 -7.00 6.97
C SER A 204 -24.51 -5.47 6.92
N ILE A 205 -23.91 -4.90 5.87
CA ILE A 205 -23.88 -3.45 5.65
C ILE A 205 -25.31 -2.90 5.45
N ALA A 206 -26.13 -3.58 4.67
CA ALA A 206 -27.49 -3.14 4.38
C ALA A 206 -28.35 -3.09 5.65
N GLN A 207 -28.29 -4.13 6.49
CA GLN A 207 -29.07 -4.16 7.73
C GLN A 207 -28.72 -2.96 8.63
N ILE A 208 -27.44 -2.61 8.72
CA ILE A 208 -26.98 -1.46 9.52
C ILE A 208 -27.45 -0.13 8.90
N ILE A 209 -27.24 0.06 7.59
CA ILE A 209 -27.56 1.31 6.89
C ILE A 209 -29.06 1.57 6.83
N TYR A 210 -29.87 0.57 6.51
CA TYR A 210 -31.32 0.75 6.35
C TYR A 210 -32.07 0.79 7.69
N THR A 211 -31.56 0.15 8.75
CA THR A 211 -32.25 0.12 10.05
C THR A 211 -31.81 1.28 10.95
N ASN A 212 -30.50 1.42 11.16
CA ASN A 212 -29.97 2.42 12.10
C ASN A 212 -29.42 3.66 11.38
N GLY A 213 -28.84 3.49 10.19
CA GLY A 213 -28.20 4.54 9.41
C GLY A 213 -29.13 5.38 8.52
N ILE A 214 -30.46 5.23 8.63
CA ILE A 214 -31.41 5.77 7.64
C ILE A 214 -31.28 7.29 7.43
N VAL A 215 -31.02 8.05 8.51
CA VAL A 215 -30.85 9.51 8.44
C VAL A 215 -29.63 9.90 7.59
N TRP A 216 -28.52 9.17 7.72
CA TRP A 216 -27.32 9.38 6.93
C TRP A 216 -27.54 9.05 5.46
N LEU A 217 -28.34 8.01 5.17
CA LEU A 217 -28.72 7.67 3.79
C LEU A 217 -29.57 8.77 3.16
N ILE A 218 -30.55 9.31 3.89
CA ILE A 218 -31.39 10.42 3.41
C ILE A 218 -30.54 11.66 3.14
N LEU A 219 -29.61 12.00 4.05
CA LEU A 219 -28.68 13.11 3.86
C LEU A 219 -27.82 12.90 2.60
N CYS A 220 -27.30 11.70 2.40
CA CYS A 220 -26.52 11.35 1.19
C CYS A 220 -27.35 11.52 -0.09
N SER A 221 -28.63 11.14 -0.07
CA SER A 221 -29.55 11.34 -1.21
C SER A 221 -29.75 12.82 -1.53
N ILE A 222 -29.89 13.68 -0.52
CA ILE A 222 -30.00 15.14 -0.71
C ILE A 222 -28.70 15.70 -1.28
N ILE A 223 -27.53 15.24 -0.81
CA ILE A 223 -26.23 15.63 -1.37
C ILE A 223 -26.14 15.23 -2.84
N LEU A 224 -26.54 14.00 -3.20
CA LEU A 224 -26.54 13.53 -4.59
C LEU A 224 -27.49 14.33 -5.47
N LEU A 225 -28.67 14.70 -4.97
CA LEU A 225 -29.60 15.58 -5.68
C LEU A 225 -28.96 16.96 -5.94
N LEU A 226 -28.32 17.53 -4.93
CA LEU A 226 -27.64 18.83 -5.06
C LEU A 226 -26.45 18.73 -6.02
N ALA A 227 -25.72 17.62 -6.00
CA ALA A 227 -24.60 17.35 -6.91
C ALA A 227 -25.03 17.21 -8.38
N ILE A 228 -26.30 16.88 -8.66
CA ILE A 228 -26.87 16.91 -10.01
C ILE A 228 -27.28 18.33 -10.41
N ILE A 229 -27.97 19.06 -9.52
CA ILE A 229 -28.49 20.40 -9.81
C ILE A 229 -27.35 21.43 -9.91
N ALA A 230 -26.32 21.33 -9.08
CA ALA A 230 -25.26 22.32 -8.99
C ALA A 230 -24.49 22.49 -10.32
N PRO A 231 -23.95 21.45 -10.98
CA PRO A 231 -23.29 21.60 -12.28
C PRO A 231 -24.22 22.13 -13.38
N ILE A 232 -25.51 21.77 -13.35
CA ILE A 232 -26.51 22.28 -14.31
C ILE A 232 -26.64 23.80 -14.14
N THR A 233 -26.82 24.27 -12.91
CA THR A 233 -26.93 25.72 -12.64
C THR A 233 -25.64 26.49 -12.91
N LEU A 234 -24.47 25.88 -12.65
CA LEU A 234 -23.15 26.49 -12.91
C LEU A 234 -22.83 26.61 -14.40
N THR A 235 -23.37 25.73 -15.25
CA THR A 235 -23.14 25.73 -16.70
C THR A 235 -24.26 26.40 -17.50
N LEU A 236 -25.37 26.76 -16.86
CA LEU A 236 -26.47 27.50 -17.47
C LEU A 236 -26.04 28.93 -17.79
N ASN A 237 -25.62 29.16 -19.04
CA ASN A 237 -25.33 30.49 -19.56
C ASN A 237 -26.63 31.27 -19.77
N LYS A 238 -26.85 32.31 -18.95
CA LYS A 238 -27.99 33.21 -19.09
C LYS A 238 -27.74 34.14 -20.28
N GLN A 239 -28.15 33.71 -21.48
CA GLN A 239 -28.17 34.60 -22.63
C GLN A 239 -29.15 35.74 -22.36
N ASN A 240 -28.63 36.92 -22.02
CA ASN A 240 -29.41 38.15 -22.03
C ASN A 240 -29.86 38.37 -23.48
N LYS A 241 -31.15 38.20 -23.74
CA LYS A 241 -31.79 38.68 -24.96
C LYS A 241 -31.57 40.19 -25.02
N LEU A 242 -30.58 40.62 -25.79
CA LEU A 242 -30.49 41.98 -26.28
C LEU A 242 -31.67 42.16 -27.25
N TYR A 243 -32.74 42.75 -26.76
CA TYR A 243 -33.73 43.39 -27.61
C TYR A 243 -33.13 44.73 -28.04
N TYR A 244 -32.94 44.85 -29.36
CA TYR A 244 -32.66 46.02 -30.20
C TYR A 244 -32.16 47.31 -29.51
#